data_AF-A0AAD7PYM0-F1
#
_entry.id   AF-A0AAD7PYM0-F1
#
_cell.length_a   1.000
_cell.length_b   1.000
_cell.length_c   1.000
_cell.angle_alpha   90.00
_cell.angle_beta   90.00
_cell.angle_gamma   90.00
#
_symmetry.space_group_name_H-M   'P 1'
#
loop_
_entity.id
_entity.type
_entity.pdbx_description
1 polymer ?
#
loop_
_entity_poly.entity_id
_entity_poly.type
_entity_poly.pdbx_seq_one_letter_code
_entity_poly.pdbx_strand_id
1 'polypeptide(L)'
;MRQAGGSIESYYNSLQGLWREIDFRRPNPMVCTGDIQKWNSLLQEDRVYIFLDGLDDRLDKIRSDVLRLQPFPTIEQAYAYVPKEDNRQAVMLAGTETTPGAVLASKGIKVGQPPVLQINKSGSIPSNGGKANASTKTKGTEGGGSGCTYCGNPKHTRETCFKLHGYPE
;
A
#
# COMPACT_ATOMS: atom_id res chain seq x y z
N MET A 1 27.62 -2.25 -14.53
CA MET A 1 26.28 -2.56 -15.10
C MET A 1 25.41 -1.34 -14.91
N ARG A 2 24.59 -0.97 -15.89
CA ARG A 2 23.71 0.21 -15.83
C ARG A 2 22.28 -0.18 -16.22
N GLN A 3 21.29 0.62 -15.81
CA GLN A 3 19.89 0.47 -16.18
C GLN A 3 19.69 0.61 -17.70
N ALA A 4 20.35 1.58 -18.32
CA ALA A 4 20.42 1.78 -19.77
C ALA A 4 19.04 1.85 -20.45
N GLY A 5 18.08 2.57 -19.85
CA GLY A 5 16.72 2.71 -20.34
C GLY A 5 15.79 1.51 -20.04
N GLY A 6 16.32 0.44 -19.43
CA GLY A 6 15.53 -0.70 -18.96
C GLY A 6 14.72 -0.41 -17.69
N SER A 7 14.00 -1.41 -17.18
CA SER A 7 13.27 -1.27 -15.92
C SER A 7 14.23 -1.26 -14.73
N ILE A 8 13.92 -0.42 -13.72
CA ILE A 8 14.69 -0.34 -12.46
C ILE A 8 14.70 -1.70 -11.75
N GLU A 9 13.58 -2.43 -11.81
CA GLU A 9 13.44 -3.77 -11.25
C GLU A 9 14.39 -4.79 -11.90
N SER A 10 14.45 -4.85 -13.23
CA SER A 10 15.33 -5.79 -13.93
C SER A 10 16.81 -5.50 -13.64
N TYR A 11 17.17 -4.22 -13.60
CA TYR A 11 18.50 -3.77 -13.21
C TYR A 11 18.85 -4.20 -11.77
N TYR A 12 17.95 -3.93 -10.82
CA TYR A 12 18.14 -4.31 -9.42
C TYR A 12 18.26 -5.83 -9.21
N ASN A 13 17.42 -6.61 -9.88
CA ASN A 13 17.47 -8.08 -9.84
C ASN A 13 18.80 -8.63 -10.36
N SER A 14 19.36 -7.98 -11.40
CA SER A 14 20.67 -8.35 -11.95
C SER A 14 21.79 -8.07 -10.96
N LEU A 15 21.77 -6.92 -10.27
CA LEU A 15 22.71 -6.61 -9.19
C LEU A 15 22.61 -7.61 -8.03
N GLN A 16 21.39 -7.93 -7.59
CA GLN A 16 21.15 -8.93 -6.54
C GLN A 16 21.72 -10.30 -6.93
N GLY A 17 21.60 -10.70 -8.20
CA GLY A 17 22.25 -11.90 -8.73
C GLY A 17 23.78 -11.87 -8.54
N LEU A 18 24.42 -10.78 -8.96
CA LEU A 18 25.87 -10.61 -8.85
C LEU A 18 26.35 -10.57 -7.39
N TRP A 19 25.66 -9.84 -6.53
CA TRP A 19 26.02 -9.76 -5.12
C TRP A 19 25.91 -11.10 -4.42
N ARG A 20 24.88 -11.90 -4.69
CA ARG A 20 24.77 -13.26 -4.14
C ARG A 20 25.94 -14.14 -4.56
N GLU A 21 26.35 -14.07 -5.82
CA GLU A 21 27.52 -14.83 -6.31
C GLU A 21 28.82 -14.36 -5.63
N ILE A 22 28.99 -13.05 -5.44
CA ILE A 22 30.13 -12.48 -4.73
C ILE A 22 30.16 -12.95 -3.26
N ASP A 23 29.03 -12.84 -2.57
CA ASP A 23 28.88 -13.23 -1.18
C ASP A 23 29.17 -14.73 -0.99
N PHE A 24 28.69 -15.56 -1.91
CA PHE A 24 28.97 -16.99 -1.90
C PHE A 24 30.46 -17.30 -2.05
N ARG A 25 31.16 -16.59 -2.94
CA ARG A 25 32.60 -16.79 -3.18
C ARG A 25 33.49 -16.15 -2.12
N ARG A 26 32.97 -15.18 -1.36
CA ARG A 26 33.73 -14.36 -0.39
C ARG A 26 32.99 -14.30 0.95
N PRO A 27 32.88 -15.42 1.66
CA PRO A 27 32.24 -15.43 2.97
C PRO A 27 32.99 -14.52 3.95
N ASN A 28 32.27 -13.87 4.86
CA ASN A 28 32.85 -13.00 5.87
C ASN A 28 33.68 -13.83 6.88
N PRO A 29 35.00 -13.59 7.03
CA PRO A 29 35.84 -14.33 7.97
C PRO A 29 35.74 -13.83 9.42
N MET A 30 35.03 -12.72 9.67
CA MET A 30 34.92 -12.12 11.00
C MET A 30 34.09 -12.99 11.96
N VAL A 31 34.50 -13.01 13.23
CA VAL A 31 33.83 -13.77 14.31
C VAL A 31 33.15 -12.84 15.32
N CYS A 32 33.67 -11.62 15.51
CA CYS A 32 33.11 -10.64 16.42
C CYS A 32 31.79 -10.08 15.88
N THR A 33 30.73 -10.09 16.70
CA THR A 33 29.39 -9.62 16.31
C THR A 33 29.38 -8.13 15.95
N GLY A 34 30.12 -7.30 16.69
CA GLY A 34 30.22 -5.87 16.41
C GLY A 34 30.90 -5.57 15.07
N ASP A 35 31.97 -6.30 14.75
CA ASP A 35 32.67 -6.15 13.48
C ASP A 35 31.81 -6.64 12.31
N ILE A 36 31.08 -7.75 12.49
CA ILE A 36 30.13 -8.26 11.50
C ILE A 36 29.03 -7.23 11.20
N GLN A 37 28.47 -6.60 12.23
CA GLN A 37 27.45 -5.56 12.05
C GLN A 37 28.02 -4.36 11.27
N LYS A 38 29.19 -3.86 11.69
CA LYS A 38 29.86 -2.74 11.02
C LYS A 38 30.20 -3.07 9.56
N TRP A 39 30.72 -4.27 9.30
CA TRP A 39 31.00 -4.77 7.97
C TRP A 39 29.74 -4.81 7.10
N ASN A 40 28.64 -5.35 7.62
CA ASN A 40 27.38 -5.41 6.90
C ASN A 40 26.85 -4.00 6.58
N SER A 41 26.96 -3.04 7.50
CA SER A 41 26.58 -1.64 7.24
C SER A 41 27.40 -1.02 6.11
N LEU A 42 28.72 -1.20 6.11
CA LEU A 42 29.59 -0.71 5.04
C LEU A 42 29.28 -1.37 3.70
N LEU A 43 29.08 -2.70 3.70
CA LEU A 43 28.72 -3.45 2.50
C LEU A 43 27.39 -2.99 1.92
N GLN A 44 26.40 -2.71 2.77
CA GLN A 44 25.10 -2.17 2.37
C GLN A 44 25.24 -0.78 1.75
N GLU A 45 26.05 0.08 2.36
CA GLU A 45 26.35 1.41 1.83
C GLU A 45 27.04 1.35 0.45
N ASP A 46 28.06 0.51 0.29
CA ASP A 46 28.73 0.28 -1.01
C ASP A 46 27.73 -0.17 -2.10
N ARG A 47 26.80 -1.06 -1.74
CA ARG A 47 25.76 -1.54 -2.67
C ARG A 47 24.81 -0.43 -3.08
N VAL A 48 24.46 0.47 -2.17
CA VAL A 48 23.63 1.65 -2.49
C VAL A 48 24.36 2.54 -3.49
N TYR A 49 25.64 2.84 -3.28
CA TYR A 49 26.41 3.65 -4.25
C TYR A 49 26.46 2.99 -5.63
N ILE A 50 26.75 1.68 -5.70
CA ILE A 50 26.77 0.93 -6.97
C ILE A 50 25.40 0.95 -7.67
N PHE A 51 24.33 0.76 -6.90
CA PHE A 51 22.96 0.83 -7.43
C PHE A 51 22.65 2.22 -7.99
N LEU A 52 22.90 3.28 -7.22
CA LEU A 52 22.61 4.64 -7.63
C LEU A 52 23.45 5.08 -8.85
N ASP A 53 24.71 4.68 -8.92
CA ASP A 53 25.62 5.02 -10.04
C ASP A 53 25.16 4.41 -11.38
N GLY A 54 24.58 3.21 -11.34
CA GLY A 54 24.07 2.57 -12.55
C GLY A 54 22.66 2.96 -12.95
N LEU A 55 21.94 3.77 -12.16
CA LEU A 55 20.64 4.31 -12.55
C LEU A 55 20.77 5.29 -13.73
N ASP A 56 19.70 5.41 -14.51
CA ASP A 56 19.64 6.35 -15.62
C ASP A 56 19.67 7.82 -15.14
N ASP A 57 20.29 8.69 -15.95
CA ASP A 57 20.53 10.10 -15.61
C ASP A 57 19.24 10.89 -15.33
N ARG A 58 18.08 10.44 -15.85
CA ARG A 58 16.76 11.03 -15.54
C ARG A 58 16.41 10.97 -14.05
N LEU A 59 17.01 10.05 -13.31
CA LEU A 59 16.77 9.82 -11.88
C LEU A 59 17.75 10.60 -10.98
N ASP A 60 18.58 11.50 -11.53
CA ASP A 60 19.63 12.22 -10.79
C ASP A 60 19.13 12.94 -9.53
N LYS A 61 17.95 13.59 -9.63
CA LYS A 61 17.32 14.23 -8.46
C LYS A 61 16.99 13.22 -7.36
N ILE A 62 16.42 12.07 -7.74
CA ILE A 62 16.07 10.99 -6.82
C ILE A 62 17.35 10.39 -6.22
N ARG A 63 18.42 10.23 -7.00
CA ARG A 63 19.75 9.82 -6.50
C ARG A 63 20.25 10.79 -5.42
N SER A 64 20.17 12.09 -5.67
CA SER A 64 20.56 13.12 -4.70
C SER A 64 19.71 13.07 -3.43
N ASP A 65 18.41 12.80 -3.54
CA ASP A 65 17.53 12.63 -2.38
C ASP A 65 17.92 11.42 -1.53
N VAL A 66 18.18 10.26 -2.14
CA VAL A 66 18.63 9.06 -1.43
C VAL A 66 19.94 9.32 -0.68
N LEU A 67 20.89 10.01 -1.30
CA LEU A 67 22.18 10.35 -0.68
C LEU A 67 22.06 11.31 0.52
N ARG A 68 20.95 12.03 0.65
CA ARG A 68 20.69 12.93 1.80
C ARG A 68 19.99 12.25 2.97
N LEU A 69 19.50 11.02 2.81
CA LEU A 69 18.76 10.32 3.87
C LEU A 69 19.66 10.06 5.08
N GLN A 70 19.10 10.23 6.27
CA GLN A 70 19.75 9.95 7.55
C GLN A 70 18.81 9.17 8.48
N PRO A 71 19.22 7.99 9.00
CA PRO A 71 20.48 7.29 8.71
C PRO A 71 20.58 6.88 7.23
N PHE A 72 21.80 6.66 6.75
CA PHE A 72 22.03 6.24 5.36
C PHE A 72 21.27 4.93 5.08
N PRO A 73 20.54 4.83 3.96
CA PRO A 73 19.62 3.73 3.73
C PRO A 73 20.36 2.43 3.44
N THR A 74 19.70 1.29 3.72
CA THR A 74 20.14 0.01 3.17
C THR A 74 19.82 -0.09 1.68
N ILE A 75 20.36 -1.11 1.01
CA ILE A 75 20.08 -1.31 -0.41
C ILE A 75 18.60 -1.54 -0.70
N GLU A 76 17.90 -2.26 0.18
CA GLU A 76 16.47 -2.52 0.03
C GLU A 76 15.64 -1.25 0.20
N GLN A 77 16.03 -0.39 1.15
CA GLN A 77 15.38 0.91 1.37
C GLN A 77 15.60 1.86 0.21
N ALA A 78 16.83 1.95 -0.31
CA ALA A 78 17.14 2.74 -1.49
C ALA A 78 16.37 2.25 -2.72
N TYR A 79 16.32 0.93 -2.94
CA TYR A 79 15.53 0.33 -4.01
C TYR A 79 14.03 0.59 -3.85
N ALA A 80 13.46 0.55 -2.64
CA ALA A 80 12.05 0.85 -2.44
C ALA A 80 11.73 2.34 -2.67
N TYR A 81 12.66 3.23 -2.32
CA TYR A 81 12.51 4.67 -2.46
C TYR A 81 12.46 5.09 -3.94
N VAL A 82 13.37 4.59 -4.76
CA VAL A 82 13.58 5.09 -6.13
C VAL A 82 12.34 4.94 -7.03
N PRO A 83 11.76 3.74 -7.23
CA PRO A 83 10.56 3.57 -8.06
C PRO A 83 9.34 4.26 -7.47
N LYS A 84 9.21 4.31 -6.13
CA LYS A 84 8.12 5.02 -5.48
C LYS A 84 8.15 6.51 -5.85
N GLU A 85 9.33 7.12 -5.77
CA GLU A 85 9.51 8.53 -6.06
C GLU A 85 9.42 8.82 -7.57
N ASP A 86 9.95 7.95 -8.42
CA ASP A 86 9.83 8.05 -9.88
C ASP A 86 8.36 8.06 -10.32
N ASN A 87 7.56 7.13 -9.79
CA ASN A 87 6.12 7.07 -10.05
C ASN A 87 5.37 8.29 -9.51
N ARG A 88 5.73 8.76 -8.30
CA ARG A 88 5.12 9.95 -7.70
C ARG A 88 5.36 11.19 -8.58
N GLN A 89 6.59 11.36 -9.08
CA GLN A 89 6.96 12.46 -9.96
C GLN A 89 6.22 12.36 -11.30
N ALA A 90 6.14 11.16 -11.89
CA ALA A 90 5.38 10.93 -13.13
C ALA A 90 3.90 11.33 -13.00
N VAL A 91 3.24 10.94 -11.90
CA VAL A 91 1.83 11.29 -11.64
C VAL A 91 1.64 12.79 -11.42
N MET A 92 2.55 13.45 -10.70
CA MET A 92 2.45 14.90 -10.48
C MET A 92 2.68 15.71 -11.76
N LEU A 93 3.59 15.28 -12.62
CA LEU A 93 3.87 15.95 -13.90
C LEU A 93 2.72 15.74 -14.91
N ALA A 94 2.12 14.55 -14.96
CA ALA A 94 0.97 14.25 -15.81
C ALA A 94 -0.28 15.11 -15.50
N GLY A 95 -0.35 15.74 -14.32
CA GLY A 95 -1.42 16.67 -13.95
C GLY A 95 -1.19 18.13 -14.38
N THR A 96 -0.01 18.47 -14.93
CA THR A 96 0.35 19.87 -15.27
C THR A 96 0.14 20.23 -16.74
N GLU A 97 -0.21 19.26 -17.58
CA GLU A 97 -0.72 19.49 -18.94
C GLU A 97 -2.23 19.78 -18.91
N THR A 98 -2.61 20.81 -18.16
CA THR A 98 -3.88 21.51 -18.37
C THR A 98 -3.65 23.00 -18.15
N THR A 99 -3.89 23.74 -19.21
CA THR A 99 -3.92 25.20 -19.36
C THR A 99 -4.17 26.01 -18.07
N PRO A 100 -3.45 27.12 -17.83
CA PRO A 100 -3.77 28.00 -16.71
C PRO A 100 -5.10 28.71 -16.97
N GLY A 101 -6.13 28.31 -16.22
CA GLY A 101 -7.36 29.10 -16.03
C GLY A 101 -8.63 28.53 -16.65
N ALA A 102 -9.49 27.95 -15.80
CA ALA A 102 -10.94 28.09 -15.89
C ALA A 102 -11.62 27.56 -14.60
N VAL A 103 -11.94 28.52 -13.75
CA VAL A 103 -13.08 28.66 -12.83
C VAL A 103 -14.15 27.55 -12.84
N LEU A 104 -14.54 27.11 -11.64
CA LEU A 104 -15.78 26.39 -11.32
C LEU A 104 -17.02 27.08 -11.93
N ALA A 105 -17.84 26.34 -12.69
CA ALA A 105 -19.17 26.79 -13.09
C ALA A 105 -20.15 25.61 -13.19
N SER A 106 -20.75 25.21 -12.06
CA SER A 106 -21.95 24.37 -12.07
C SER A 106 -23.15 25.22 -12.50
N LYS A 107 -23.63 24.93 -13.71
CA LYS A 107 -24.67 25.67 -14.44
C LYS A 107 -26.06 25.46 -13.81
N GLY A 108 -26.69 26.56 -13.41
CA GLY A 108 -28.10 26.59 -13.00
C GLY A 108 -29.05 26.39 -14.20
N ILE A 109 -30.11 25.62 -13.98
CA ILE A 109 -31.25 25.48 -14.91
C ILE A 109 -32.50 26.01 -14.22
N LYS A 110 -33.16 26.98 -14.87
CA LYS A 110 -34.38 27.66 -14.43
C LYS A 110 -35.63 26.84 -14.77
N VAL A 111 -36.64 27.08 -13.93
CA VAL A 111 -38.01 26.54 -13.84
C VAL A 111 -38.85 26.75 -15.12
N GLY A 112 -39.70 25.76 -15.43
CA GLY A 112 -40.85 25.85 -16.36
C GLY A 112 -41.86 24.71 -16.10
N GLN A 113 -43.14 25.07 -15.93
CA GLN A 113 -44.29 24.29 -15.41
C GLN A 113 -44.81 23.10 -16.26
N PRO A 114 -45.70 22.24 -15.70
CA PRO A 114 -46.09 20.92 -16.23
C PRO A 114 -47.39 20.92 -17.06
N PRO A 115 -47.68 19.81 -17.77
CA PRO A 115 -49.06 19.31 -17.79
C PRO A 115 -49.19 17.79 -17.55
N VAL A 116 -50.32 17.48 -16.93
CA VAL A 116 -50.94 16.19 -16.61
C VAL A 116 -51.32 15.42 -17.88
N LEU A 117 -51.15 14.09 -17.92
CA LEU A 117 -52.01 13.17 -18.71
C LEU A 117 -52.02 11.75 -18.10
N GLN A 118 -53.10 11.04 -18.40
CA GLN A 118 -53.81 10.09 -17.55
C GLN A 118 -53.36 8.62 -17.63
N ILE A 119 -53.76 7.92 -16.58
CA ILE A 119 -53.93 6.48 -16.40
C ILE A 119 -54.70 5.84 -17.57
N ASN A 120 -54.25 4.66 -18.02
CA ASN A 120 -55.14 3.63 -18.52
C ASN A 120 -54.73 2.25 -17.99
N LYS A 121 -55.74 1.47 -17.63
CA LYS A 121 -55.74 0.31 -16.75
C LYS A 121 -56.34 -0.87 -17.51
N SER A 122 -55.69 -2.02 -17.58
CA SER A 122 -56.29 -3.36 -17.80
C SER A 122 -55.17 -4.40 -17.95
N GLY A 123 -55.18 -5.61 -17.39
CA GLY A 123 -55.94 -6.34 -16.36
C GLY A 123 -54.91 -7.30 -15.71
N SER A 124 -55.15 -8.14 -14.71
CA SER A 124 -56.34 -8.68 -14.09
C SER A 124 -55.91 -9.28 -12.73
N ILE A 125 -56.76 -9.06 -11.72
CA ILE A 125 -56.83 -9.65 -10.36
C ILE A 125 -57.11 -11.19 -10.46
N PRO A 126 -56.91 -12.08 -9.45
CA PRO A 126 -56.86 -11.83 -8.00
C PRO A 126 -55.81 -12.55 -7.13
N SER A 127 -55.64 -11.93 -5.95
CA SER A 127 -55.24 -12.50 -4.67
C SER A 127 -56.26 -13.47 -4.07
N ASN A 128 -55.77 -14.49 -3.35
CA ASN A 128 -56.19 -14.90 -1.99
C ASN A 128 -55.60 -16.31 -1.75
N GLY A 129 -55.09 -16.69 -0.59
CA GLY A 129 -55.04 -16.10 0.74
C GLY A 129 -54.57 -17.21 1.70
N GLY A 130 -54.35 -16.88 2.97
CA GLY A 130 -54.43 -17.87 4.06
C GLY A 130 -53.11 -18.37 4.66
N LYS A 131 -52.74 -17.73 5.78
CA LYS A 131 -52.38 -18.29 7.10
C LYS A 131 -51.51 -19.56 7.25
N ALA A 132 -50.49 -19.36 8.09
CA ALA A 132 -50.01 -20.21 9.20
C ALA A 132 -48.88 -21.24 8.98
N ASN A 133 -47.81 -20.99 9.75
CA ASN A 133 -46.88 -21.91 10.44
C ASN A 133 -46.40 -23.19 9.75
N ALA A 134 -45.08 -23.24 9.50
CA ALA A 134 -44.29 -24.44 9.79
C ALA A 134 -42.83 -24.07 10.04
N SER A 135 -42.37 -24.43 11.23
CA SER A 135 -40.98 -24.45 11.66
C SER A 135 -40.10 -25.28 10.72
N THR A 136 -38.92 -24.76 10.39
CA THR A 136 -37.72 -25.61 10.27
C THR A 136 -36.55 -24.84 10.88
N LYS A 137 -36.25 -25.27 12.10
CA LYS A 137 -35.10 -24.92 12.90
C LYS A 137 -34.09 -26.04 12.70
N THR A 138 -32.89 -25.72 12.20
CA THR A 138 -31.59 -26.34 12.57
C THR A 138 -30.52 -25.43 11.93
N LYS A 139 -29.70 -24.66 12.64
CA LYS A 139 -28.84 -24.86 13.83
C LYS A 139 -27.51 -25.55 13.48
N GLY A 140 -26.41 -24.87 13.81
CA GLY A 140 -25.01 -25.34 13.72
C GLY A 140 -24.07 -24.21 13.23
N THR A 141 -23.55 -23.23 14.00
CA THR A 141 -22.72 -23.29 15.24
C THR A 141 -21.28 -23.72 14.88
N GLU A 142 -20.14 -23.10 15.24
CA GLU A 142 -19.57 -22.42 16.42
C GLU A 142 -18.22 -21.77 15.98
N GLY A 143 -17.55 -20.82 16.64
CA GLY A 143 -17.58 -20.44 18.05
C GLY A 143 -17.26 -18.94 18.28
N GLY A 144 -17.40 -18.38 19.46
CA GLY A 144 -17.35 -19.00 20.78
C GLY A 144 -16.14 -18.43 21.51
N GLY A 145 -16.27 -17.24 22.09
CA GLY A 145 -15.17 -16.59 22.79
C GLY A 145 -15.62 -15.32 23.48
N SER A 146 -15.94 -15.47 24.76
CA SER A 146 -16.34 -14.44 25.71
C SER A 146 -15.61 -13.12 25.54
N GLY A 147 -16.37 -12.03 25.52
CA GLY A 147 -15.83 -10.68 25.72
C GLY A 147 -14.91 -10.57 26.94
N CYS A 148 -14.10 -9.52 26.97
CA CYS A 148 -13.11 -9.29 28.00
C CYS A 148 -13.75 -9.28 29.39
N THR A 149 -13.35 -10.23 30.23
CA THR A 149 -13.84 -10.37 31.61
C THR A 149 -13.37 -9.27 32.55
N TYR A 150 -12.38 -8.47 32.14
CA TYR A 150 -11.82 -7.37 32.94
C TYR A 150 -12.54 -6.03 32.68
N CYS A 151 -12.85 -5.71 31.43
CA CYS A 151 -13.48 -4.44 31.06
C CYS A 151 -14.93 -4.57 30.55
N GLY A 152 -15.42 -5.80 30.37
CA GLY A 152 -16.79 -6.10 29.94
C GLY A 152 -17.07 -5.91 28.45
N ASN A 153 -16.03 -5.69 27.63
CA ASN A 153 -16.22 -5.36 26.21
C ASN A 153 -16.20 -6.63 25.33
N PRO A 154 -17.20 -6.86 24.46
CA PRO A 154 -17.28 -8.09 23.66
C PRO A 154 -16.32 -8.12 22.46
N LYS A 155 -15.64 -7.01 22.16
CA LYS A 155 -14.77 -6.89 20.97
C LYS A 155 -13.36 -7.46 21.13
N HIS A 156 -12.92 -7.71 22.36
CA HIS A 156 -11.60 -8.26 22.65
C HIS A 156 -11.70 -9.15 23.89
N THR A 157 -10.73 -10.02 24.11
CA THR A 157 -10.66 -10.90 25.28
C THR A 157 -9.77 -10.30 26.36
N ARG A 158 -9.64 -10.95 27.53
CA ARG A 158 -8.84 -10.40 28.65
C ARG A 158 -7.37 -10.21 28.26
N GLU A 159 -6.83 -11.10 27.43
CA GLU A 159 -5.42 -11.15 27.03
C GLU A 159 -5.04 -9.99 26.09
N THR A 160 -6.03 -9.38 25.43
CA THR A 160 -5.83 -8.26 24.49
C THR A 160 -6.37 -6.94 25.07
N CYS A 161 -6.61 -6.91 26.38
CA CYS A 161 -7.18 -5.75 27.04
C CYS A 161 -6.13 -4.67 27.30
N PHE A 162 -6.17 -3.59 26.53
CA PHE A 162 -5.30 -2.43 26.73
C PHE A 162 -5.44 -1.80 28.12
N LYS A 163 -6.61 -1.94 28.76
CA LYS A 163 -6.80 -1.46 30.14
C LYS A 163 -6.07 -2.32 31.18
N LEU A 164 -5.72 -3.57 30.84
CA LEU A 164 -4.93 -4.47 31.69
C LEU A 164 -3.44 -4.42 31.34
N HIS A 165 -3.10 -4.41 30.04
CA HIS A 165 -1.71 -4.51 29.57
C HIS A 165 -1.03 -3.15 29.33
N GLY A 166 -1.78 -2.04 29.43
CA GLY A 166 -1.30 -0.71 29.09
C GLY A 166 -1.42 -0.42 27.60
N TYR A 167 -1.46 0.87 27.25
CA TYR A 167 -1.42 1.30 25.86
C TYR A 167 0.05 1.41 25.44
N PRO A 168 0.45 0.84 24.28
CA PRO A 168 1.78 1.07 23.74
C PRO A 168 1.97 2.56 23.47
N GLU A 169 3.15 3.10 23.83
CA GLU A 169 3.56 4.48 23.46
C GLU A 169 3.65 4.66 21.94
#